data_AF-A0A961MQQ1-F1
#
_entry.id   AF-A0A961MQQ1-F1
#
_cell.length_a   1.000
_cell.length_b   1.000
_cell.length_c   1.000
_cell.angle_alpha   90.00
_cell.angle_beta   90.00
_cell.angle_gamma   90.00
#
_symmetry.space_group_name_H-M   'P 1'
#
loop_
_entity.id
_entity.type
_entity.pdbx_description
1 polymer ?
#
loop_
_entity_poly.entity_id
_entity_poly.type
_entity_poly.pdbx_seq_one_letter_code
_entity_poly.pdbx_strand_id
1 'polypeptide(L)'
;AMQAAIQPYICAAISKTVNVPEQYPFEDFESLYLDAWKAGLKGITTYRPNSVLGSVLALEGAPQDLDQSDPDRRIRIGDAPQVALAALRWPHRPKLTAGSPSWTYMVEAPGNRFAVFVGHVENGANQPFEVWVNGERTPRGLGALAKNLSMDLRAQDRAWLKLKLDSLARTPGAPFQMPMPPEGTLMPVAGNVSAFAKVVEYRCKALGVFDGPEGETPLVDALFSRKEPKSGVDGTMSWTVDILNPTTGDDFAMFVKECILPDGSKRPFSVWLSGAYPMEFNGLTRSLSLDMRVIDPAWVGKKLRGLKDLPEAQGDFFARVPGSEKQAVQPSTVAYVARLLIHRYTMLGVLDPEGYPLGGGTALWSDPPSPEAADRSRVRARTCPECGHPSLIRRDGCDFCTACGYSGACG
;
A
#
# COMPACT_ATOMS: atom_id res chain seq x y z
N ALA A 1 13.22 -33.34 -27.66
CA ALA A 1 12.83 -33.52 -29.08
C ALA A 1 12.93 -32.23 -29.90
N MET A 2 12.05 -31.23 -29.70
CA MET A 2 12.02 -30.00 -30.51
C MET A 2 13.38 -29.26 -30.56
N GLN A 3 14.01 -29.04 -29.40
CA GLN A 3 15.31 -28.36 -29.33
C GLN A 3 16.40 -29.14 -30.08
N ALA A 4 16.39 -30.48 -29.99
CA ALA A 4 17.38 -31.35 -30.65
C ALA A 4 17.24 -31.32 -32.18
N ALA A 5 16.02 -31.21 -32.70
CA ALA A 5 15.80 -31.09 -34.14
C ALA A 5 16.37 -29.79 -34.73
N ILE A 6 16.36 -28.71 -33.95
CA ILE A 6 16.77 -27.37 -34.41
C ILE A 6 18.26 -27.11 -34.13
N GLN A 7 18.84 -27.76 -33.10
CA GLN A 7 20.22 -27.53 -32.64
C GLN A 7 21.31 -27.65 -33.73
N PRO A 8 21.25 -28.57 -34.72
CA PRO A 8 22.24 -28.67 -35.78
C PRO A 8 22.32 -27.43 -36.69
N TYR A 9 21.23 -26.65 -36.78
CA TYR A 9 21.14 -25.45 -37.62
C TYR A 9 21.54 -24.16 -36.89
N ILE A 10 21.92 -24.25 -35.60
CA ILE A 10 22.25 -23.08 -34.77
C ILE A 10 23.68 -23.21 -34.25
N CYS A 11 24.52 -22.24 -34.63
CA CYS A 11 25.93 -22.18 -34.20
C CYS A 11 26.08 -21.88 -32.70
N ALA A 12 25.18 -21.11 -32.10
CA ALA A 12 25.12 -20.83 -30.66
C ALA A 12 24.25 -21.83 -29.86
N ALA A 13 24.18 -21.66 -28.54
CA ALA A 13 23.26 -22.42 -27.68
C ALA A 13 21.82 -21.87 -27.77
N ILE A 14 20.82 -22.73 -27.54
CA ILE A 14 19.40 -22.37 -27.55
C ILE A 14 18.92 -22.17 -26.11
N SER A 15 18.44 -20.97 -25.78
CA SER A 15 17.82 -20.68 -24.48
C SER A 15 16.39 -21.20 -24.47
N LYS A 16 16.22 -22.48 -24.09
CA LYS A 16 14.91 -23.14 -24.02
C LYS A 16 14.74 -23.91 -22.72
N THR A 17 13.66 -23.59 -22.01
CA THR A 17 13.26 -24.30 -20.78
C THR A 17 12.37 -25.50 -21.10
N VAL A 18 12.71 -26.65 -20.51
CA VAL A 18 11.91 -27.87 -20.42
C VAL A 18 11.18 -27.85 -19.07
N ASN A 19 9.85 -27.75 -19.09
CA ASN A 19 9.05 -27.78 -17.87
C ASN A 19 8.81 -29.24 -17.48
N VAL A 20 9.11 -29.60 -16.23
CA VAL A 20 8.82 -30.92 -15.66
C VAL A 20 7.74 -30.82 -14.58
N PRO A 21 6.88 -31.83 -14.40
CA PRO A 21 5.90 -31.89 -13.32
C PRO A 21 6.49 -31.70 -11.90
N GLU A 22 5.68 -31.24 -10.95
CA GLU A 22 6.09 -31.14 -9.55
C GLU A 22 6.47 -32.51 -8.96
N GLN A 23 5.74 -33.57 -9.32
CA GLN A 23 6.00 -34.96 -8.90
C GLN A 23 6.84 -35.75 -9.92
N TYR A 24 7.81 -35.10 -10.56
CA TYR A 24 8.68 -35.80 -11.51
C TYR A 24 9.71 -36.70 -10.80
N PRO A 25 9.78 -38.01 -11.11
CA PRO A 25 10.73 -38.94 -10.49
C PRO A 25 12.19 -38.52 -10.71
N PHE A 26 13.06 -38.85 -9.75
CA PHE A 26 14.49 -38.50 -9.84
C PHE A 26 15.18 -39.19 -11.02
N GLU A 27 14.92 -40.48 -11.24
CA GLU A 27 15.52 -41.27 -12.31
C GLU A 27 15.14 -40.73 -13.70
N ASP A 28 13.90 -40.28 -13.87
CA ASP A 28 13.41 -39.63 -15.09
C ASP A 28 14.03 -38.23 -15.28
N PHE A 29 14.35 -37.54 -14.18
CA PHE A 29 15.00 -36.23 -14.21
C PHE A 29 16.49 -36.36 -14.58
N GLU A 30 17.18 -37.37 -14.07
CA GLU A 30 18.56 -37.69 -14.43
C GLU A 30 18.68 -38.08 -15.89
N SER A 31 17.82 -38.99 -16.36
CA SER A 31 17.80 -39.44 -17.76
C SER A 31 17.55 -38.29 -18.74
N LEU A 32 16.76 -37.28 -18.37
CA LEU A 32 16.54 -36.08 -19.18
C LEU A 32 17.84 -35.34 -19.54
N TYR A 33 18.79 -35.22 -18.59
CA TYR A 33 20.09 -34.62 -18.87
C TYR A 33 20.97 -35.52 -19.74
N LEU A 34 20.94 -36.83 -19.50
CA LEU A 34 21.67 -37.80 -20.30
C LEU A 34 21.17 -37.82 -21.75
N ASP A 35 19.87 -37.68 -21.95
CA ASP A 35 19.25 -37.63 -23.27
C ASP A 35 19.56 -36.32 -23.99
N ALA A 36 19.58 -35.19 -23.27
CA ALA A 36 20.03 -33.91 -23.81
C ALA A 36 21.48 -33.96 -24.30
N TRP A 37 22.36 -34.61 -23.52
CA TRP A 37 23.76 -34.81 -23.89
C TRP A 37 23.91 -35.73 -25.10
N LYS A 38 23.24 -36.90 -25.10
CA LYS A 38 23.24 -37.84 -26.24
C LYS A 38 22.67 -37.20 -27.53
N ALA A 39 21.72 -36.28 -27.40
CA ALA A 39 21.14 -35.54 -28.51
C ALA A 39 22.01 -34.37 -29.01
N GLY A 40 23.21 -34.16 -28.44
CA GLY A 40 24.14 -33.12 -28.86
C GLY A 40 23.69 -31.69 -28.53
N LEU A 41 22.83 -31.52 -27.51
CA LEU A 41 22.39 -30.20 -27.09
C LEU A 41 23.54 -29.43 -26.43
N LYS A 42 23.67 -28.14 -26.77
CA LYS A 42 24.69 -27.25 -26.20
C LYS A 42 24.33 -26.72 -24.81
N GLY A 43 23.09 -26.93 -24.37
CA GLY A 43 22.58 -26.55 -23.06
C GLY A 43 21.13 -26.99 -22.89
N ILE A 44 20.73 -27.23 -21.64
CA ILE A 44 19.36 -27.56 -21.25
C ILE A 44 19.02 -26.80 -19.97
N THR A 45 17.83 -26.22 -19.90
CA THR A 45 17.30 -25.60 -18.70
C THR A 45 16.02 -26.31 -18.32
N THR A 46 15.92 -26.80 -17.10
CA THR A 46 14.72 -27.45 -16.58
C THR A 46 14.01 -26.54 -15.59
N TYR A 47 12.69 -26.50 -15.63
CA TYR A 47 11.88 -25.80 -14.63
C TYR A 47 10.92 -26.78 -13.98
N ARG A 48 11.03 -26.93 -12.67
CA ARG A 48 10.13 -27.74 -11.83
C ARG A 48 9.31 -26.79 -10.96
N PRO A 49 7.97 -26.75 -11.11
CA PRO A 49 7.10 -25.99 -10.23
C PRO A 49 7.33 -26.40 -8.77
N ASN A 50 7.33 -25.43 -7.87
CA ASN A 50 7.25 -25.66 -6.43
C ASN A 50 6.41 -24.55 -5.79
N SER A 51 6.04 -24.72 -4.52
CA SER A 51 5.20 -23.79 -3.76
C SER A 51 5.73 -22.36 -3.67
N VAL A 52 7.01 -22.13 -3.97
CA VAL A 52 7.67 -20.81 -3.94
C VAL A 52 7.79 -20.18 -5.35
N LEU A 53 8.00 -20.98 -6.39
CA LEU A 53 8.28 -20.55 -7.77
C LEU A 53 7.04 -20.56 -8.68
N GLY A 54 5.94 -21.21 -8.26
CA GLY A 54 4.69 -21.31 -9.03
C GLY A 54 4.81 -22.23 -10.25
N SER A 55 3.83 -22.19 -11.16
CA SER A 55 3.92 -22.83 -12.48
C SER A 55 3.91 -21.75 -13.58
N VAL A 56 4.79 -21.86 -14.59
CA VAL A 56 4.93 -20.84 -15.66
C VAL A 56 3.92 -21.08 -16.81
N LEU A 57 3.45 -22.31 -16.98
CA LEU A 57 2.44 -22.69 -17.97
C LEU A 57 1.43 -23.64 -17.29
N ALA A 58 0.29 -23.10 -16.89
CA ALA A 58 -0.88 -23.90 -16.55
C ALA A 58 -1.64 -24.22 -17.84
N LEU A 59 -1.96 -25.50 -18.09
CA LEU A 59 -2.80 -25.93 -19.22
C LEU A 59 -4.29 -25.75 -18.95
N GLU A 60 -4.65 -25.45 -17.71
CA GLU A 60 -5.97 -24.99 -17.34
C GLU A 60 -5.92 -23.46 -17.34
N GLY A 61 -6.84 -22.83 -18.08
CA GLY A 61 -6.99 -21.39 -18.05
C GLY A 61 -7.01 -20.95 -16.59
N ALA A 62 -6.16 -19.98 -16.25
CA ALA A 62 -6.08 -19.45 -14.90
C ALA A 62 -7.52 -19.29 -14.38
N PRO A 63 -7.88 -19.90 -13.24
CA PRO A 63 -9.23 -19.77 -12.72
C PRO A 63 -9.52 -18.27 -12.69
N GLN A 64 -10.57 -17.88 -13.39
CA GLN A 64 -10.96 -16.49 -13.45
C GLN A 64 -11.35 -16.14 -12.00
N ASP A 65 -10.57 -15.30 -11.31
CA ASP A 65 -10.82 -14.86 -9.92
C ASP A 65 -12.16 -14.10 -9.75
N LEU A 66 -12.92 -13.98 -10.85
CA LEU A 66 -14.20 -13.30 -10.97
C LEU A 66 -15.26 -14.33 -11.36
N ASP A 67 -16.20 -14.53 -10.46
CA ASP A 67 -17.43 -15.26 -10.74
C ASP A 67 -18.33 -14.40 -11.65
N GLN A 68 -18.51 -14.81 -12.90
CA GLN A 68 -19.27 -14.06 -13.90
C GLN A 68 -20.77 -13.99 -13.57
N SER A 69 -21.26 -14.85 -12.68
CA SER A 69 -22.66 -14.86 -12.23
C SER A 69 -22.93 -13.91 -11.06
N ASP A 70 -21.88 -13.41 -10.40
CA ASP A 70 -21.98 -12.52 -9.24
C ASP A 70 -22.14 -11.06 -9.71
N PRO A 71 -23.25 -10.37 -9.35
CA PRO A 71 -23.40 -8.95 -9.64
C PRO A 71 -22.29 -8.10 -9.01
N ASP A 72 -21.61 -8.60 -7.97
CA ASP A 72 -20.63 -7.86 -7.18
C ASP A 72 -19.21 -7.81 -7.78
N ARG A 73 -18.92 -8.48 -8.92
CA ARG A 73 -17.71 -8.42 -9.80
C ARG A 73 -16.36 -7.93 -9.21
N ARG A 74 -16.08 -8.15 -7.93
CA ARG A 74 -14.83 -7.77 -7.24
C ARG A 74 -13.85 -8.92 -7.32
N ILE A 75 -12.57 -8.60 -7.45
CA ILE A 75 -11.49 -9.59 -7.43
C ILE A 75 -11.52 -10.35 -6.10
N ARG A 76 -11.54 -11.68 -6.13
CA ARG A 76 -11.41 -12.52 -4.93
C ARG A 76 -9.93 -12.84 -4.69
N ILE A 77 -9.45 -12.64 -3.46
CA ILE A 77 -8.10 -13.03 -3.05
C ILE A 77 -8.17 -14.41 -2.41
N GLY A 78 -7.47 -15.40 -2.96
CA GLY A 78 -7.52 -16.80 -2.50
C GLY A 78 -6.82 -17.05 -1.17
N ASP A 79 -5.67 -16.43 -0.95
CA ASP A 79 -4.86 -16.59 0.26
C ASP A 79 -4.58 -15.23 0.91
N ALA A 80 -4.96 -15.07 2.18
CA ALA A 80 -4.59 -13.93 3.01
C ALA A 80 -3.69 -14.38 4.16
N PRO A 81 -2.62 -13.66 4.48
CA PRO A 81 -1.68 -14.08 5.51
C PRO A 81 -2.33 -14.03 6.90
N GLN A 82 -2.19 -15.11 7.66
CA GLN A 82 -2.51 -15.15 9.09
C GLN A 82 -1.32 -14.65 9.90
N VAL A 83 -1.08 -13.34 9.89
CA VAL A 83 -0.02 -12.75 10.70
C VAL A 83 -0.52 -12.66 12.15
N ALA A 84 0.27 -13.13 13.11
CA ALA A 84 0.03 -12.80 14.52
C ALA A 84 0.22 -11.28 14.64
N LEU A 85 -0.89 -10.55 14.65
CA LEU A 85 -0.95 -9.09 14.60
C LEU A 85 -0.35 -8.40 15.85
N ALA A 86 0.36 -9.12 16.71
CA ALA A 86 1.01 -8.62 17.90
C ALA A 86 2.53 -8.51 17.66
N ALA A 87 2.98 -7.43 17.01
CA ALA A 87 4.26 -6.75 17.25
C ALA A 87 4.66 -5.83 16.08
N LEU A 88 3.84 -4.84 15.73
CA LEU A 88 4.38 -3.66 15.07
C LEU A 88 4.65 -2.59 16.13
N ARG A 89 5.90 -2.56 16.63
CA ARG A 89 6.41 -1.49 17.51
C ARG A 89 6.48 -0.20 16.71
N TRP A 90 5.36 0.50 16.58
CA TRP A 90 5.33 1.83 16.00
C TRP A 90 5.37 2.88 17.09
N PRO A 91 6.55 3.32 17.53
CA PRO A 91 6.60 4.47 18.41
C PRO A 91 5.93 5.64 17.69
N HIS A 92 5.07 6.38 18.39
CA HIS A 92 4.80 7.76 18.01
C HIS A 92 6.12 8.45 17.67
N ARG A 93 6.10 9.45 16.77
CA ARG A 93 7.30 10.23 16.42
C ARG A 93 8.11 10.48 17.70
N PRO A 94 9.32 9.89 17.84
CA PRO A 94 10.07 9.98 19.08
C PRO A 94 10.29 11.43 19.47
N LYS A 95 10.07 11.77 20.73
CA LYS A 95 10.42 13.10 21.26
C LYS A 95 11.91 13.10 21.55
N LEU A 96 12.69 13.67 20.63
CA LEU A 96 14.13 13.82 20.78
C LEU A 96 14.40 15.22 21.35
N THR A 97 14.75 15.30 22.62
CA THR A 97 14.96 16.56 23.34
C THR A 97 16.15 17.36 22.79
N ALA A 98 17.17 16.67 22.30
CA ALA A 98 18.35 17.28 21.65
C ALA A 98 18.15 17.54 20.14
N GLY A 99 16.94 17.33 19.62
CA GLY A 99 16.69 17.29 18.18
C GLY A 99 17.22 16.00 17.54
N SER A 100 17.20 15.96 16.21
CA SER A 100 17.71 14.83 15.42
C SER A 100 18.62 15.32 14.31
N PRO A 101 19.75 14.63 14.05
CA PRO A 101 20.51 14.85 12.84
C PRO A 101 19.64 14.69 11.58
N SER A 102 19.89 15.51 10.57
CA SER A 102 19.25 15.39 9.27
C SER A 102 20.25 15.64 8.16
N TRP A 103 20.18 14.83 7.11
CA TRP A 103 20.92 15.05 5.88
C TRP A 103 20.01 15.73 4.87
N THR A 104 20.50 16.81 4.26
CA THR A 104 19.74 17.62 3.31
C THR A 104 20.35 17.49 1.93
N TYR A 105 19.50 17.35 0.92
CA TYR A 105 19.91 17.34 -0.48
C TYR A 105 18.97 18.20 -1.33
N MET A 106 19.54 19.05 -2.18
CA MET A 106 18.80 19.95 -3.06
C MET A 106 18.50 19.28 -4.40
N VAL A 107 17.21 19.14 -4.71
CA VAL A 107 16.74 18.72 -6.04
C VAL A 107 16.41 19.96 -6.87
N GLU A 108 17.09 20.08 -8.01
CA GLU A 108 16.89 21.15 -8.99
C GLU A 108 16.17 20.58 -10.21
N ALA A 109 14.85 20.55 -10.15
CA ALA A 109 14.00 20.09 -11.24
C ALA A 109 13.63 21.27 -12.16
N PRO A 110 13.29 21.01 -13.44
CA PRO A 110 12.75 22.05 -14.31
C PRO A 110 11.52 22.73 -13.68
N GLY A 111 11.62 24.02 -13.40
CA GLY A 111 10.54 24.83 -12.81
C GLY A 111 10.35 24.70 -11.29
N ASN A 112 10.98 23.73 -10.63
CA ASN A 112 10.81 23.48 -9.20
C ASN A 112 12.16 23.27 -8.51
N ARG A 113 12.33 23.86 -7.32
CA ARG A 113 13.53 23.68 -6.51
C ARG A 113 13.11 23.35 -5.09
N PHE A 114 13.51 22.18 -4.62
CA PHE A 114 13.14 21.70 -3.30
C PHE A 114 14.27 20.90 -2.66
N ALA A 115 14.40 21.07 -1.36
CA ALA A 115 15.26 20.31 -0.48
C ALA A 115 14.51 19.06 -0.01
N VAL A 116 15.20 17.92 -0.02
CA VAL A 116 14.79 16.69 0.66
C VAL A 116 15.62 16.56 1.93
N PHE A 117 14.96 16.47 3.06
CA PHE A 117 15.58 16.27 4.37
C PHE A 117 15.30 14.85 4.81
N VAL A 118 16.34 14.09 5.14
CA VAL A 118 16.23 12.74 5.68
C VAL A 118 16.80 12.77 7.10
N GLY A 119 15.91 12.72 8.08
CA GLY A 119 16.25 12.64 9.50
C GLY A 119 16.61 11.22 9.92
N HIS A 120 17.63 11.08 10.74
CA HIS A 120 18.04 9.80 11.33
C HIS A 120 18.24 9.90 12.84
N VAL A 121 18.16 8.76 13.52
CA VAL A 121 18.48 8.61 14.95
C VAL A 121 19.80 7.88 15.10
N GLU A 122 20.55 8.23 16.15
CA GLU A 122 21.89 7.70 16.46
C GLU A 122 21.88 6.95 17.80
N ASN A 123 20.93 6.01 17.96
CA ASN A 123 20.80 5.21 19.19
C ASN A 123 21.46 3.84 18.99
N GLY A 124 22.79 3.81 18.90
CA GLY A 124 23.60 2.60 18.71
C GLY A 124 23.70 2.11 17.25
N ALA A 125 22.68 2.37 16.42
CA ALA A 125 22.74 2.22 14.97
C ALA A 125 22.08 3.44 14.29
N ASN A 126 22.66 3.89 13.18
CA ASN A 126 22.09 4.98 12.42
C ASN A 126 20.87 4.51 11.65
N GLN A 127 19.69 5.00 12.01
CA GLN A 127 18.44 4.58 11.38
C GLN A 127 17.64 5.79 10.90
N PRO A 128 17.19 5.82 9.63
CA PRO A 128 16.32 6.88 9.17
C PRO A 128 14.98 6.76 9.89
N PHE A 129 14.41 7.89 10.28
CA PHE A 129 13.14 7.88 11.01
C PHE A 129 12.11 8.87 10.44
N GLU A 130 12.52 9.88 9.68
CA GLU A 130 11.57 10.75 8.99
C GLU A 130 12.18 11.41 7.76
N VAL A 131 11.31 11.82 6.86
CA VAL A 131 11.65 12.54 5.64
C VAL A 131 10.63 13.65 5.41
N TRP A 132 11.11 14.83 5.09
CA TRP A 132 10.25 15.94 4.69
C TRP A 132 10.88 16.69 3.52
N VAL A 133 10.07 17.50 2.86
CA VAL A 133 10.51 18.36 1.77
C VAL A 133 10.21 19.80 2.12
N ASN A 134 11.07 20.71 1.68
CA ASN A 134 10.85 22.15 1.79
C ASN A 134 11.49 22.85 0.60
N GLY A 135 11.06 24.06 0.28
CA GLY A 135 11.60 24.83 -0.85
C GLY A 135 10.59 25.84 -1.35
N GLU A 136 11.10 26.91 -1.97
CA GLU A 136 10.31 28.03 -2.50
C GLU A 136 9.22 27.57 -3.47
N ARG A 137 9.54 26.56 -4.30
CA ARG A 137 8.63 25.95 -5.26
C ARG A 137 8.59 24.44 -5.05
N THR A 138 8.15 24.05 -3.86
CA THR A 138 7.95 22.63 -3.54
C THR A 138 6.78 22.08 -4.37
N PRO A 139 6.97 21.01 -5.14
CA PRO A 139 5.87 20.40 -5.91
C PRO A 139 4.71 19.97 -4.99
N ARG A 140 3.48 20.34 -5.40
CA ARG A 140 2.24 20.03 -4.65
C ARG A 140 2.09 18.52 -4.45
N GLY A 141 1.68 18.10 -3.27
CA GLY A 141 1.55 16.68 -2.91
C GLY A 141 2.86 15.96 -2.51
N LEU A 142 4.04 16.50 -2.83
CA LEU A 142 5.30 15.86 -2.43
C LEU A 142 5.49 15.86 -0.91
N GLY A 143 5.03 16.91 -0.21
CA GLY A 143 5.00 16.96 1.25
C GLY A 143 4.10 15.88 1.88
N ALA A 144 2.95 15.60 1.25
CA ALA A 144 2.06 14.53 1.69
C ALA A 144 2.70 13.15 1.51
N LEU A 145 3.37 12.92 0.38
CA LEU A 145 4.13 11.71 0.13
C LEU A 145 5.27 11.55 1.16
N ALA A 146 6.02 12.60 1.45
CA ALA A 146 7.09 12.57 2.45
C ALA A 146 6.56 12.28 3.86
N LYS A 147 5.41 12.84 4.23
CA LYS A 147 4.73 12.52 5.50
C LYS A 147 4.27 11.06 5.57
N ASN A 148 3.73 10.52 4.47
CA ASN A 148 3.34 9.11 4.36
C ASN A 148 4.58 8.18 4.46
N LEU A 149 5.68 8.51 3.76
CA LEU A 149 6.94 7.76 3.76
C LEU A 149 7.68 7.86 5.10
N SER A 150 7.58 8.98 5.81
CA SER A 150 8.09 9.12 7.18
C SER A 150 7.47 8.12 8.14
N MET A 151 6.22 7.73 7.90
CA MET A 151 5.66 6.60 8.64
C MET A 151 6.45 5.37 8.21
N ASP A 152 6.51 4.97 6.94
CA ASP A 152 7.26 3.76 6.52
C ASP A 152 8.70 3.65 7.06
N LEU A 153 9.44 4.76 7.18
CA LEU A 153 10.78 4.78 7.78
C LEU A 153 10.81 4.30 9.24
N ARG A 154 9.83 4.64 10.07
CA ARG A 154 9.80 4.22 11.49
C ARG A 154 9.32 2.77 11.65
N ALA A 155 8.99 2.08 10.55
CA ALA A 155 8.54 0.68 10.57
C ALA A 155 9.65 -0.25 10.99
N GLN A 156 10.87 0.15 10.65
CA GLN A 156 12.06 -0.68 10.68
C GLN A 156 11.92 -1.97 9.84
N ASP A 157 10.90 -2.06 8.98
CA ASP A 157 10.78 -3.09 7.94
C ASP A 157 11.54 -2.64 6.69
N ARG A 158 12.76 -3.19 6.55
CA ARG A 158 13.71 -2.84 5.48
C ARG A 158 13.19 -3.26 4.11
N ALA A 159 12.56 -4.44 4.03
CA ALA A 159 12.01 -4.96 2.79
C ALA A 159 10.81 -4.13 2.32
N TRP A 160 9.94 -3.72 3.25
CA TRP A 160 8.84 -2.79 2.99
C TRP A 160 9.32 -1.44 2.48
N LEU A 161 10.31 -0.85 3.17
CA LEU A 161 10.88 0.43 2.75
C LEU A 161 11.49 0.33 1.35
N LYS A 162 12.24 -0.74 1.07
CA LYS A 162 12.82 -0.97 -0.26
C LYS A 162 11.75 -1.11 -1.33
N LEU A 163 10.70 -1.90 -1.06
CA LEU A 163 9.54 -2.07 -1.96
C LEU A 163 8.86 -0.73 -2.27
N LYS A 164 8.65 0.12 -1.26
CA LYS A 164 8.09 1.46 -1.40
C LYS A 164 8.96 2.36 -2.25
N LEU A 165 10.25 2.45 -1.95
CA LEU A 165 11.19 3.31 -2.67
C LEU A 165 11.34 2.87 -4.13
N ASP A 166 11.40 1.57 -4.41
CA ASP A 166 11.48 1.05 -5.78
C ASP A 166 10.20 1.34 -6.58
N SER A 167 9.04 1.25 -5.93
CA SER A 167 7.77 1.64 -6.52
C SER A 167 7.73 3.14 -6.83
N LEU A 168 8.11 3.99 -5.87
CA LEU A 168 8.13 5.44 -6.05
C LEU A 168 9.15 5.89 -7.11
N ALA A 169 10.33 5.27 -7.16
CA ALA A 169 11.37 5.55 -8.15
C ALA A 169 10.90 5.36 -9.61
N ARG A 170 9.90 4.51 -9.84
CA ARG A 170 9.31 4.21 -11.15
C ARG A 170 8.03 5.01 -11.43
N THR A 171 7.74 6.04 -10.64
CA THR A 171 6.52 6.84 -10.82
C THR A 171 6.70 7.77 -12.02
N PRO A 172 5.78 7.74 -13.01
CA PRO A 172 5.85 8.65 -14.15
C PRO A 172 5.70 10.11 -13.71
N GLY A 173 6.45 10.99 -14.36
CA GLY A 173 6.41 12.43 -14.16
C GLY A 173 7.04 13.16 -15.35
N ALA A 174 7.42 14.42 -15.17
CA ALA A 174 8.23 15.15 -16.13
C ALA A 174 9.72 14.77 -15.95
N PRO A 175 10.33 14.01 -16.87
CA PRO A 175 11.68 13.50 -16.68
C PRO A 175 12.73 14.60 -16.74
N PHE A 176 13.81 14.44 -15.96
CA PHE A 176 14.96 15.34 -15.95
C PHE A 176 16.23 14.61 -15.51
N GLN A 177 17.38 15.29 -15.53
CA GLN A 177 18.63 14.76 -14.98
C GLN A 177 18.99 15.49 -13.69
N MET A 178 19.52 14.75 -12.71
CA MET A 178 19.99 15.34 -11.46
C MET A 178 21.34 14.73 -11.02
N PRO A 179 22.22 15.51 -10.37
CA PRO A 179 23.53 15.04 -9.93
C PRO A 179 23.44 14.16 -8.68
N MET A 180 23.61 12.85 -8.80
CA MET A 180 23.55 11.96 -7.64
C MET A 180 24.80 12.09 -6.75
N PRO A 181 24.63 12.18 -5.42
CA PRO A 181 25.76 12.15 -4.50
C PRO A 181 26.42 10.74 -4.45
N PRO A 182 27.69 10.64 -4.01
CA PRO A 182 28.56 11.76 -3.62
C PRO A 182 29.34 12.38 -4.79
N GLU A 183 29.51 11.70 -5.92
CA GLU A 183 30.35 12.19 -7.03
C GLU A 183 29.67 13.27 -7.89
N GLY A 184 28.36 13.44 -7.77
CA GLY A 184 27.59 14.38 -8.59
C GLY A 184 27.29 13.84 -9.99
N THR A 185 27.42 12.54 -10.22
CA THR A 185 27.15 11.91 -11.52
C THR A 185 25.70 12.15 -11.92
N LEU A 186 25.49 12.72 -13.11
CA LEU A 186 24.15 12.99 -13.63
C LEU A 186 23.40 11.67 -13.87
N MET A 187 22.23 11.54 -13.25
CA MET A 187 21.33 10.40 -13.40
C MET A 187 19.99 10.86 -13.98
N PRO A 188 19.44 10.17 -14.99
CA PRO A 188 18.08 10.41 -15.44
C PRO A 188 17.06 9.94 -14.40
N VAL A 189 16.09 10.79 -14.10
CA VAL A 189 14.95 10.50 -13.21
C VAL A 189 13.64 10.73 -13.95
N ALA A 190 12.60 9.95 -13.62
CA ALA A 190 11.32 10.01 -14.31
C ALA A 190 10.46 11.24 -13.93
N GLY A 191 10.87 11.99 -12.90
CA GLY A 191 10.18 13.17 -12.38
C GLY A 191 10.44 13.40 -10.90
N ASN A 192 9.74 14.36 -10.30
CA ASN A 192 9.99 14.79 -8.91
C ASN A 192 9.85 13.67 -7.88
N VAL A 193 8.85 12.79 -8.03
CA VAL A 193 8.66 11.62 -7.15
C VAL A 193 9.81 10.62 -7.29
N SER A 194 10.27 10.38 -8.53
CA SER A 194 11.40 9.49 -8.80
C SER A 194 12.70 10.05 -8.23
N ALA A 195 12.95 11.35 -8.42
CA ALA A 195 14.06 12.10 -7.81
C ALA A 195 14.04 11.99 -6.28
N PHE A 196 12.90 12.31 -5.65
CA PHE A 196 12.69 12.19 -4.21
C PHE A 196 13.02 10.77 -3.71
N ALA A 197 12.45 9.74 -4.35
CA ALA A 197 12.69 8.36 -3.96
C ALA A 197 14.16 7.96 -4.08
N LYS A 198 14.86 8.41 -5.13
CA LYS A 198 16.29 8.12 -5.34
C LYS A 198 17.19 8.79 -4.29
N VAL A 199 16.88 10.03 -3.91
CA VAL A 199 17.60 10.74 -2.84
C VAL A 199 17.40 10.05 -1.49
N VAL A 200 16.17 9.66 -1.17
CA VAL A 200 15.89 8.93 0.08
C VAL A 200 16.55 7.55 0.07
N GLU A 201 16.48 6.82 -1.05
CA GLU A 201 17.14 5.52 -1.24
C GLU A 201 18.66 5.64 -1.03
N TYR A 202 19.30 6.65 -1.63
CA TYR A 202 20.72 6.92 -1.45
C TYR A 202 21.06 7.12 0.02
N ARG A 203 20.32 7.98 0.72
CA ARG A 203 20.61 8.24 2.14
C ARG A 203 20.40 6.99 3.00
N CYS A 204 19.36 6.20 2.73
CA CYS A 204 19.14 4.93 3.43
C CYS A 204 20.31 3.96 3.22
N LYS A 205 20.88 3.87 2.01
CA LYS A 205 22.09 3.09 1.73
C LYS A 205 23.31 3.63 2.49
N ALA A 206 23.51 4.95 2.48
CA ALA A 206 24.62 5.57 3.22
C ALA A 206 24.53 5.38 4.74
N LEU A 207 23.33 5.15 5.28
CA LEU A 207 23.10 4.82 6.69
C LEU A 207 23.23 3.32 6.98
N GLY A 208 23.48 2.48 5.97
CA GLY A 208 23.56 1.02 6.12
C GLY A 208 22.22 0.34 6.39
N VAL A 209 21.09 0.97 6.04
CA VAL A 209 19.74 0.44 6.30
C VAL A 209 19.50 -0.88 5.59
N PHE A 210 20.06 -1.03 4.39
CA PHE A 210 19.93 -2.21 3.56
C PHE A 210 21.13 -3.17 3.71
N ASP A 211 22.03 -2.88 4.65
CA ASP A 211 23.20 -3.70 4.92
C ASP A 211 22.88 -4.70 6.04
N GLY A 212 23.30 -5.95 5.87
CA GLY A 212 23.10 -7.03 6.84
C GLY A 212 22.01 -8.05 6.45
N PRO A 213 21.82 -9.11 7.27
CA PRO A 213 20.84 -10.16 7.00
C PRO A 213 19.41 -9.63 6.98
N GLU A 214 18.52 -10.30 6.24
CA GLU A 214 17.09 -9.97 6.23
C GLU A 214 16.55 -10.03 7.66
N GLY A 215 16.11 -8.87 8.17
CA GLY A 215 15.44 -8.75 9.46
C GLY A 215 13.97 -9.15 9.36
N GLU A 216 13.21 -8.95 10.45
CA GLU A 216 11.77 -9.17 10.44
C GLU A 216 11.08 -8.25 9.42
N THR A 217 10.12 -8.79 8.67
CA THR A 217 9.39 -8.08 7.60
C THR A 217 7.88 -8.03 7.84
N PRO A 218 7.42 -7.54 9.01
CA PRO A 218 6.03 -7.63 9.43
C PRO A 218 5.02 -6.98 8.47
N LEU A 219 5.41 -5.92 7.73
CA LEU A 219 4.52 -5.30 6.75
C LEU A 219 4.51 -6.07 5.44
N VAL A 220 5.64 -6.61 5.00
CA VAL A 220 5.69 -7.45 3.80
C VAL A 220 4.94 -8.76 4.02
N ASP A 221 5.06 -9.35 5.21
CA ASP A 221 4.37 -10.59 5.58
C ASP A 221 2.87 -10.36 5.77
N ALA A 222 2.47 -9.14 6.14
CA ALA A 222 1.08 -8.72 6.23
C ALA A 222 0.44 -8.32 4.89
N LEU A 223 1.18 -8.33 3.77
CA LEU A 223 0.60 -8.07 2.45
C LEU A 223 -0.26 -9.27 2.00
N PHE A 224 -1.55 -9.05 1.79
CA PHE A 224 -2.38 -10.05 1.10
C PHE A 224 -2.10 -10.09 -0.42
N SER A 225 -1.39 -9.09 -0.96
CA SER A 225 -0.89 -9.15 -2.35
C SER A 225 0.32 -8.25 -2.58
N ARG A 226 1.46 -8.84 -2.98
CA ARG A 226 2.70 -8.10 -3.27
C ARG A 226 2.61 -7.24 -4.53
N LYS A 227 1.97 -7.77 -5.58
CA LYS A 227 1.66 -7.02 -6.81
C LYS A 227 0.23 -6.49 -6.73
N GLU A 228 -0.10 -5.47 -7.50
CA GLU A 228 -1.50 -5.04 -7.59
C GLU A 228 -2.30 -6.14 -8.32
N PRO A 229 -3.37 -6.67 -7.71
CA PRO A 229 -4.29 -7.59 -8.39
C PRO A 229 -4.81 -6.97 -9.69
N LYS A 230 -4.86 -7.76 -10.75
CA LYS A 230 -5.32 -7.32 -12.08
C LYS A 230 -6.64 -7.99 -12.41
N SER A 231 -7.62 -7.20 -12.84
CA SER A 231 -8.86 -7.73 -13.38
C SER A 231 -8.63 -8.39 -14.73
N GLY A 232 -9.46 -9.39 -15.06
CA GLY A 232 -9.55 -9.92 -16.41
C GLY A 232 -10.23 -8.94 -17.39
N VAL A 233 -10.60 -9.46 -18.56
CA VAL A 233 -11.25 -8.67 -19.63
C VAL A 233 -12.61 -8.08 -19.23
N ASP A 234 -13.27 -8.69 -18.25
CA ASP A 234 -14.58 -8.25 -17.74
C ASP A 234 -14.51 -7.10 -16.74
N GLY A 235 -13.28 -6.69 -16.36
CA GLY A 235 -13.05 -5.61 -15.40
C GLY A 235 -13.28 -6.03 -13.94
N THR A 236 -13.26 -5.05 -13.04
CA THR A 236 -13.59 -5.21 -11.62
C THR A 236 -14.40 -4.01 -11.17
N MET A 237 -15.20 -4.15 -10.12
CA MET A 237 -15.84 -2.99 -9.51
C MET A 237 -14.80 -2.01 -8.95
N SER A 238 -15.03 -0.72 -9.19
CA SER A 238 -14.32 0.39 -8.55
C SER A 238 -15.32 1.42 -8.04
N TRP A 239 -15.05 1.96 -6.86
CA TRP A 239 -15.74 3.14 -6.36
C TRP A 239 -15.08 4.40 -6.95
N THR A 240 -15.86 5.27 -7.56
CA THR A 240 -15.35 6.47 -8.25
C THR A 240 -16.01 7.71 -7.69
N VAL A 241 -15.21 8.77 -7.48
CA VAL A 241 -15.67 10.08 -7.01
C VAL A 241 -14.96 11.19 -7.77
N ASP A 242 -15.72 12.19 -8.20
CA ASP A 242 -15.20 13.41 -8.82
C ASP A 242 -14.78 14.44 -7.76
N ILE A 243 -13.61 15.04 -7.97
CA ILE A 243 -13.02 16.01 -7.06
C ILE A 243 -12.68 17.27 -7.85
N LEU A 244 -13.27 18.39 -7.45
CA LEU A 244 -13.01 19.72 -8.00
C LEU A 244 -12.51 20.64 -6.88
N ASN A 245 -11.28 21.13 -7.02
CA ASN A 245 -10.74 22.23 -6.22
C ASN A 245 -10.52 23.46 -7.13
N PRO A 246 -11.45 24.44 -7.12
CA PRO A 246 -11.35 25.60 -7.99
C PRO A 246 -10.20 26.55 -7.61
N THR A 247 -9.73 26.52 -6.35
CA THR A 247 -8.64 27.38 -5.88
C THR A 247 -7.32 27.02 -6.56
N THR A 248 -7.08 25.71 -6.72
CA THR A 248 -5.85 25.17 -7.29
C THR A 248 -5.98 24.72 -8.74
N GLY A 249 -7.21 24.64 -9.26
CA GLY A 249 -7.51 24.11 -10.59
C GLY A 249 -7.45 22.59 -10.68
N ASP A 250 -7.52 21.87 -9.55
CA ASP A 250 -7.57 20.42 -9.58
C ASP A 250 -8.98 19.97 -9.98
N ASP A 251 -9.10 19.14 -11.02
CA ASP A 251 -10.36 18.60 -11.54
C ASP A 251 -10.12 17.17 -12.05
N PHE A 252 -10.46 16.18 -11.21
CA PHE A 252 -10.14 14.79 -11.49
C PHE A 252 -11.11 13.82 -10.83
N ALA A 253 -11.21 12.63 -11.44
CA ALA A 253 -11.89 11.48 -10.87
C ALA A 253 -10.89 10.60 -10.10
N MET A 254 -11.25 10.23 -8.87
CA MET A 254 -10.54 9.24 -8.05
C MET A 254 -11.23 7.89 -8.14
N PHE A 255 -10.48 6.84 -8.48
CA PHE A 255 -10.94 5.46 -8.60
C PHE A 255 -10.33 4.61 -7.49
N VAL A 256 -11.16 3.88 -6.77
CA VAL A 256 -10.75 2.95 -5.71
C VAL A 256 -11.19 1.55 -6.08
N LYS A 257 -10.23 0.66 -6.35
CA LYS A 257 -10.53 -0.74 -6.68
C LYS A 257 -10.63 -1.57 -5.41
N GLU A 258 -11.54 -2.53 -5.44
CA GLU A 258 -11.92 -3.33 -4.28
C GLU A 258 -11.82 -4.81 -4.57
N CYS A 259 -11.40 -5.56 -3.56
CA CYS A 259 -11.36 -7.02 -3.58
C CYS A 259 -12.22 -7.59 -2.45
N ILE A 260 -12.50 -8.87 -2.55
CA ILE A 260 -13.10 -9.69 -1.50
C ILE A 260 -11.98 -10.58 -0.94
N LEU A 261 -11.77 -10.53 0.38
CA LEU A 261 -10.82 -11.39 1.08
C LEU A 261 -11.44 -12.77 1.36
N PRO A 262 -10.65 -13.80 1.76
CA PRO A 262 -11.17 -15.14 2.07
C PRO A 262 -12.24 -15.19 3.15
N ASP A 263 -12.26 -14.21 4.07
CA ASP A 263 -13.28 -14.05 5.11
C ASP A 263 -14.59 -13.42 4.60
N GLY A 264 -14.68 -13.14 3.30
CA GLY A 264 -15.81 -12.46 2.67
C GLY A 264 -15.81 -10.93 2.84
N SER A 265 -14.83 -10.37 3.57
CA SER A 265 -14.75 -8.93 3.78
C SER A 265 -14.33 -8.18 2.51
N LYS A 266 -14.91 -7.00 2.32
CA LYS A 266 -14.63 -6.13 1.17
C LYS A 266 -13.53 -5.14 1.52
N ARG A 267 -12.49 -5.06 0.69
CA ARG A 267 -11.30 -4.23 0.97
C ARG A 267 -10.87 -3.41 -0.23
N PRO A 268 -10.67 -2.09 -0.07
CA PRO A 268 -9.91 -1.31 -1.03
C PRO A 268 -8.47 -1.84 -1.11
N PHE A 269 -7.92 -1.99 -2.32
CA PHE A 269 -6.54 -2.45 -2.52
C PHE A 269 -5.73 -1.53 -3.45
N SER A 270 -6.37 -0.62 -4.18
CA SER A 270 -5.65 0.39 -4.96
C SER A 270 -6.48 1.65 -5.17
N VAL A 271 -5.79 2.76 -5.35
CA VAL A 271 -6.36 4.08 -5.66
C VAL A 271 -5.62 4.71 -6.83
N TRP A 272 -6.37 5.33 -7.74
CA TRP A 272 -5.88 5.95 -8.98
C TRP A 272 -6.61 7.25 -9.26
N LEU A 273 -5.96 8.18 -9.96
CA LEU A 273 -6.53 9.48 -10.32
C LEU A 273 -6.52 9.64 -11.86
N SER A 274 -7.55 10.28 -12.41
CA SER A 274 -7.60 10.65 -13.82
C SER A 274 -8.22 12.03 -13.99
N GLY A 275 -7.58 12.92 -14.73
CA GLY A 275 -7.98 14.33 -14.89
C GLY A 275 -6.80 15.29 -14.72
N ALA A 276 -7.12 16.54 -14.35
CA ALA A 276 -6.16 17.60 -14.08
C ALA A 276 -5.78 17.62 -12.59
N TYR A 277 -4.54 17.26 -12.27
CA TYR A 277 -3.99 17.29 -10.91
C TYR A 277 -2.45 17.33 -10.96
N PRO A 278 -1.76 17.69 -9.86
CA PRO A 278 -0.30 17.64 -9.78
C PRO A 278 0.23 16.20 -9.94
N MET A 279 1.15 15.97 -10.87
CA MET A 279 1.65 14.61 -11.18
C MET A 279 2.24 13.89 -9.96
N GLU A 280 2.71 14.62 -8.96
CA GLU A 280 3.24 14.08 -7.70
C GLU A 280 2.19 13.31 -6.89
N PHE A 281 0.89 13.59 -7.09
CA PHE A 281 -0.19 12.82 -6.47
C PHE A 281 -0.14 11.35 -6.89
N ASN A 282 0.41 11.03 -8.07
CA ASN A 282 0.65 9.65 -8.50
C ASN A 282 1.61 8.91 -7.57
N GLY A 283 2.60 9.60 -6.99
CA GLY A 283 3.48 9.03 -5.99
C GLY A 283 2.73 8.68 -4.70
N LEU A 284 1.86 9.60 -4.26
CA LEU A 284 1.04 9.40 -3.07
C LEU A 284 0.05 8.24 -3.26
N THR A 285 -0.70 8.21 -4.35
CA THR A 285 -1.68 7.13 -4.62
C THR A 285 -1.01 5.79 -4.84
N ARG A 286 0.18 5.76 -5.46
CA ARG A 286 1.00 4.54 -5.56
C ARG A 286 1.49 4.05 -4.19
N SER A 287 1.90 4.96 -3.31
CA SER A 287 2.26 4.61 -1.93
C SER A 287 1.04 4.08 -1.18
N LEU A 288 -0.07 4.81 -1.18
CA LEU A 288 -1.30 4.41 -0.49
C LEU A 288 -1.84 3.08 -1.02
N SER A 289 -1.76 2.81 -2.32
CA SER A 289 -2.17 1.51 -2.89
C SER A 289 -1.33 0.33 -2.38
N LEU A 290 -0.07 0.54 -1.98
CA LEU A 290 0.69 -0.47 -1.23
C LEU A 290 0.17 -0.59 0.20
N ASP A 291 -0.10 0.54 0.88
CA ASP A 291 -0.63 0.56 2.25
C ASP A 291 -1.99 -0.16 2.37
N MET A 292 -2.86 0.03 1.38
CA MET A 292 -4.19 -0.60 1.31
C MET A 292 -4.12 -2.13 1.23
N ARG A 293 -2.99 -2.69 0.78
CA ARG A 293 -2.77 -4.14 0.64
C ARG A 293 -2.23 -4.82 1.89
N VAL A 294 -1.97 -4.05 2.94
CA VAL A 294 -1.68 -4.61 4.27
C VAL A 294 -2.99 -5.10 4.88
N ILE A 295 -3.00 -6.36 5.35
CA ILE A 295 -4.20 -7.04 5.82
C ILE A 295 -4.87 -6.29 6.98
N ASP A 296 -4.08 -5.69 7.86
CA ASP A 296 -4.60 -4.88 8.96
C ASP A 296 -5.01 -3.46 8.51
N PRO A 297 -6.31 -3.12 8.63
CA PRO A 297 -6.80 -1.79 8.28
C PRO A 297 -6.25 -0.65 9.17
N ALA A 298 -5.73 -0.94 10.37
CA ALA A 298 -5.10 0.06 11.23
C ALA A 298 -3.93 0.77 10.54
N TRP A 299 -3.19 0.04 9.69
CA TRP A 299 -2.05 0.58 8.94
C TRP A 299 -2.46 1.70 8.00
N VAL A 300 -3.38 1.41 7.07
CA VAL A 300 -3.89 2.40 6.12
C VAL A 300 -4.68 3.49 6.84
N GLY A 301 -5.45 3.14 7.87
CA GLY A 301 -6.17 4.11 8.71
C GLY A 301 -5.22 5.16 9.30
N LYS A 302 -4.08 4.73 9.85
CA LYS A 302 -3.05 5.64 10.39
C LYS A 302 -2.45 6.54 9.32
N LYS A 303 -2.18 6.01 8.12
CA LYS A 303 -1.71 6.83 6.99
C LYS A 303 -2.74 7.90 6.63
N LEU A 304 -4.01 7.53 6.51
CA LEU A 304 -5.09 8.44 6.12
C LEU A 304 -5.35 9.52 7.19
N ARG A 305 -5.35 9.16 8.48
CA ARG A 305 -5.45 10.14 9.57
C ARG A 305 -4.30 11.14 9.58
N GLY A 306 -3.10 10.71 9.17
CA GLY A 306 -1.96 11.62 8.97
C GLY A 306 -2.15 12.62 7.83
N LEU A 307 -3.06 12.37 6.90
CA LEU A 307 -3.27 13.18 5.70
C LEU A 307 -4.56 14.02 5.74
N LYS A 308 -5.60 13.56 6.46
CA LYS A 308 -6.96 14.15 6.45
C LYS A 308 -7.06 15.62 6.90
N ASP A 309 -6.03 16.12 7.58
CA ASP A 309 -5.94 17.49 8.09
C ASP A 309 -4.66 18.21 7.60
N LEU A 310 -4.04 17.71 6.53
CA LEU A 310 -2.82 18.31 5.96
C LEU A 310 -3.18 19.58 5.18
N PRO A 311 -2.72 20.77 5.61
CA PRO A 311 -2.95 21.99 4.86
C PRO A 311 -2.01 22.06 3.65
N GLU A 312 -2.45 22.79 2.63
CA GLU A 312 -1.65 23.15 1.48
C GLU A 312 -1.74 24.67 1.27
N ALA A 313 -0.64 25.31 0.90
CA ALA A 313 -0.62 26.76 0.69
C ALA A 313 -1.59 27.14 -0.44
N GLN A 314 -2.60 27.95 -0.11
CA GLN A 314 -3.69 28.32 -1.04
C GLN A 314 -4.40 27.08 -1.64
N GLY A 315 -4.42 25.97 -0.90
CA GLY A 315 -5.05 24.72 -1.34
C GLY A 315 -6.44 24.50 -0.75
N ASP A 316 -6.92 25.38 0.12
CA ASP A 316 -8.19 25.25 0.79
C ASP A 316 -9.37 25.56 -0.13
N PHE A 317 -10.47 24.83 0.06
CA PHE A 317 -11.66 24.93 -0.79
C PHE A 317 -12.90 24.38 -0.11
N PHE A 318 -14.08 24.78 -0.56
CA PHE A 318 -15.34 24.19 -0.10
C PHE A 318 -15.62 22.88 -0.84
N ALA A 319 -15.94 21.83 -0.07
CA ALA A 319 -16.42 20.57 -0.61
C ALA A 319 -17.47 19.94 0.30
N ARG A 320 -18.25 19.00 -0.23
CA ARG A 320 -19.22 18.23 0.57
C ARG A 320 -18.47 17.38 1.60
N VAL A 321 -18.97 17.38 2.83
CA VAL A 321 -18.47 16.48 3.87
C VAL A 321 -18.87 15.05 3.49
N PRO A 322 -17.94 14.09 3.35
CA PRO A 322 -18.28 12.73 2.95
C PRO A 322 -19.35 12.11 3.86
N GLY A 323 -20.42 11.56 3.28
CA GLY A 323 -21.57 11.02 4.01
C GLY A 323 -22.59 12.07 4.49
N SER A 324 -22.45 13.34 4.09
CA SER A 324 -23.37 14.43 4.43
C SER A 324 -23.69 15.31 3.23
N GLU A 325 -24.89 15.90 3.22
CA GLU A 325 -25.24 16.97 2.26
C GLU A 325 -24.62 18.33 2.63
N LYS A 326 -24.03 18.45 3.83
CA LYS A 326 -23.38 19.69 4.27
C LYS A 326 -22.04 19.88 3.56
N GLN A 327 -21.70 21.14 3.32
CA GLN A 327 -20.37 21.53 2.82
C GLN A 327 -19.52 22.08 3.97
N ALA A 328 -18.21 21.89 3.86
CA ALA A 328 -17.22 22.46 4.77
C ALA A 328 -15.93 22.78 4.02
N VAL A 329 -15.16 23.73 4.56
CA VAL A 329 -13.82 24.04 4.07
C VAL A 329 -12.91 22.84 4.31
N GLN A 330 -12.23 22.39 3.26
CA GLN A 330 -11.20 21.37 3.28
C GLN A 330 -9.82 22.03 3.27
N PRO A 331 -8.84 21.55 4.06
CA PRO A 331 -7.51 22.19 4.13
C PRO A 331 -6.66 22.08 2.87
N SER A 332 -6.88 21.04 2.07
CA SER A 332 -6.19 20.78 0.80
C SER A 332 -6.90 19.71 0.00
N THR A 333 -6.58 19.60 -1.30
CA THR A 333 -7.05 18.50 -2.15
C THR A 333 -6.64 17.14 -1.60
N VAL A 334 -5.41 17.00 -1.09
CA VAL A 334 -4.92 15.75 -0.49
C VAL A 334 -5.69 15.39 0.79
N ALA A 335 -5.98 16.38 1.63
CA ALA A 335 -6.78 16.17 2.84
C ALA A 335 -8.18 15.67 2.48
N TYR A 336 -8.79 16.23 1.43
CA TYR A 336 -10.09 15.79 0.96
C TYR A 336 -10.06 14.38 0.37
N VAL A 337 -9.04 14.03 -0.44
CA VAL A 337 -8.79 12.66 -0.91
C VAL A 337 -8.71 11.68 0.27
N ALA A 338 -7.96 12.02 1.32
CA ALA A 338 -7.85 11.16 2.50
C ALA A 338 -9.19 10.99 3.24
N ARG A 339 -10.01 12.05 3.34
CA ARG A 339 -11.36 11.99 3.94
C ARG A 339 -12.32 11.14 3.12
N LEU A 340 -12.27 11.24 1.79
CA LEU A 340 -13.05 10.39 0.88
C LEU A 340 -12.64 8.91 0.98
N LEU A 341 -11.34 8.63 1.08
CA LEU A 341 -10.85 7.27 1.31
C LEU A 341 -11.34 6.72 2.65
N ILE A 342 -11.22 7.48 3.76
CA ILE A 342 -11.76 7.07 5.07
C ILE A 342 -13.26 6.77 4.95
N HIS A 343 -14.02 7.67 4.33
CA HIS A 343 -15.45 7.47 4.10
C HIS A 343 -15.75 6.20 3.32
N ARG A 344 -14.94 5.86 2.29
CA ARG A 344 -15.11 4.61 1.57
C ARG A 344 -14.85 3.39 2.44
N TYR A 345 -13.80 3.42 3.26
CA TYR A 345 -13.56 2.37 4.26
C TYR A 345 -14.71 2.26 5.28
N THR A 346 -15.35 3.37 5.66
CA THR A 346 -16.54 3.36 6.53
C THR A 346 -17.75 2.74 5.87
N MET A 347 -18.02 3.05 4.59
CA MET A 347 -19.11 2.41 3.84
C MET A 347 -18.93 0.89 3.71
N LEU A 348 -17.69 0.41 3.73
CA LEU A 348 -17.36 -1.02 3.69
C LEU A 348 -17.33 -1.68 5.07
N GLY A 349 -17.58 -0.94 6.16
CA GLY A 349 -17.57 -1.46 7.53
C GLY A 349 -16.17 -1.79 8.07
N VAL A 350 -15.11 -1.19 7.50
CA VAL A 350 -13.72 -1.49 7.84
C VAL A 350 -13.13 -0.48 8.83
N LEU A 351 -13.39 0.82 8.60
CA LEU A 351 -12.96 1.91 9.48
C LEU A 351 -14.17 2.72 9.98
N ASP A 352 -14.06 3.32 11.16
CA ASP A 352 -15.00 4.34 11.64
C ASP A 352 -14.81 5.68 10.87
N PRO A 353 -15.71 6.66 11.03
CA PRO A 353 -15.60 7.96 10.38
C PRO A 353 -14.31 8.74 10.72
N GLU A 354 -13.68 8.43 11.85
CA GLU A 354 -12.45 9.06 12.31
C GLU A 354 -11.19 8.42 11.72
N GLY A 355 -11.33 7.22 11.13
CA GLY A 355 -10.30 6.45 10.46
C GLY A 355 -9.66 5.35 11.30
N TYR A 356 -10.33 4.86 12.35
CA TYR A 356 -9.91 3.74 13.22
C TYR A 356 -10.63 2.44 12.83
N PRO A 357 -10.04 1.26 13.03
CA PRO A 357 -10.68 -0.01 12.66
C PRO A 357 -11.91 -0.35 13.51
N LEU A 358 -12.97 -0.87 12.87
CA LEU A 358 -14.25 -1.24 13.55
C LEU A 358 -14.26 -2.64 14.19
N GLY A 359 -13.36 -3.55 13.78
CA GLY A 359 -13.33 -4.95 14.23
C GLY A 359 -12.13 -5.29 15.12
N GLY A 360 -12.40 -5.91 16.27
CA GLY A 360 -11.42 -6.37 17.27
C GLY A 360 -10.68 -7.65 16.90
N GLY A 361 -9.92 -7.63 15.81
CA GLY A 361 -8.69 -8.44 15.78
C GLY A 361 -7.73 -7.89 16.83
N THR A 362 -6.74 -8.68 17.29
CA THR A 362 -5.53 -8.08 17.87
C THR A 362 -5.02 -7.11 16.83
N ALA A 363 -5.30 -5.82 16.92
CA ALA A 363 -4.82 -4.91 15.90
C ALA A 363 -3.28 -4.90 15.98
N LEU A 364 -2.58 -4.79 14.84
CA LEU A 364 -1.17 -4.37 14.80
C LEU A 364 -0.94 -3.09 15.59
N TRP A 365 -2.03 -2.39 15.91
CA TRP A 365 -2.03 -1.12 16.58
C TRP A 365 -3.33 -0.87 17.35
N SER A 366 -3.20 -0.56 18.63
CA SER A 366 -4.24 0.11 19.41
C SER A 366 -3.75 1.52 19.72
N ASP A 367 -4.33 2.56 19.11
CA ASP A 367 -4.20 3.91 19.67
C ASP A 367 -4.86 3.92 21.05
N PRO A 368 -4.35 4.71 22.01
CA PRO A 368 -5.18 5.05 23.16
C PRO A 368 -6.48 5.68 22.63
N PRO A 369 -7.65 5.29 23.16
CA PRO A 369 -8.91 5.88 22.73
C PRO A 369 -8.80 7.40 22.80
N SER A 370 -9.39 8.10 21.83
CA SER A 370 -9.52 9.56 21.92
C SER A 370 -10.14 9.92 23.28
N PRO A 371 -9.89 11.12 23.84
CA PRO A 371 -10.49 11.54 25.10
C PRO A 371 -12.03 11.36 25.11
N GLU A 372 -12.67 11.50 23.95
CA GLU A 372 -14.10 11.25 23.75
C GLU A 372 -14.47 9.75 23.67
N ALA A 373 -13.59 8.90 23.15
CA ALA A 373 -13.79 7.45 23.11
C ALA A 373 -13.56 6.77 24.48
N ALA A 374 -12.74 7.36 25.35
CA ALA A 374 -12.54 6.88 26.73
C ALA A 374 -13.83 7.00 27.57
N ASP A 375 -14.72 7.94 27.22
CA ASP A 375 -16.03 8.09 27.87
C ASP A 375 -17.05 7.06 27.33
N ARG A 376 -16.95 6.69 26.05
CA ARG A 376 -17.79 5.64 25.44
C ARG A 376 -17.37 4.23 25.84
N SER A 377 -16.11 3.99 26.20
CA SER A 377 -15.59 2.65 26.52
C SER A 377 -16.04 2.10 27.88
N ARG A 378 -16.89 2.82 28.62
CA ARG A 378 -17.48 2.36 29.89
C ARG A 378 -18.90 1.82 29.78
N VAL A 379 -19.52 1.81 28.61
CA VAL A 379 -20.79 1.11 28.42
C VAL A 379 -20.49 -0.36 28.16
N ARG A 380 -20.57 -1.21 29.20
CA ARG A 380 -20.68 -2.66 29.01
C ARG A 380 -21.84 -2.92 28.04
N ALA A 381 -21.52 -3.33 26.81
CA ALA A 381 -22.54 -3.72 25.83
C ALA A 381 -23.37 -4.86 26.44
N ARG A 382 -24.66 -4.59 26.70
CA ARG A 382 -25.57 -5.59 27.23
C ARG A 382 -25.96 -6.52 26.07
N THR A 383 -26.04 -7.81 26.36
CA THR A 383 -26.44 -8.83 25.38
C THR A 383 -27.94 -8.77 25.20
N CYS A 384 -28.42 -8.78 23.94
CA CYS A 384 -29.84 -8.84 23.66
C CYS A 384 -30.40 -10.22 24.09
N PRO A 385 -31.51 -10.28 24.85
CA PRO A 385 -32.11 -11.56 25.28
C PRO A 385 -32.77 -12.33 24.14
N GLU A 386 -33.09 -11.67 23.01
CA GLU A 386 -33.75 -12.31 21.87
C GLU A 386 -32.75 -12.90 20.87
N CYS A 387 -31.73 -12.13 20.46
CA CYS A 387 -30.79 -12.56 19.41
C CYS A 387 -29.38 -12.90 19.92
N GLY A 388 -29.08 -12.68 21.20
CA GLY A 388 -27.77 -12.96 21.78
C GLY A 388 -26.63 -12.04 21.32
N HIS A 389 -26.90 -11.06 20.45
CA HIS A 389 -25.87 -10.13 19.96
C HIS A 389 -25.58 -9.02 21.00
N PRO A 390 -24.31 -8.63 21.24
CA PRO A 390 -23.94 -7.56 22.18
C PRO A 390 -24.24 -6.16 21.61
N SER A 391 -25.51 -5.89 21.33
CA SER A 391 -26.00 -4.70 20.63
C SER A 391 -27.24 -4.08 21.30
N LEU A 392 -27.46 -4.40 22.58
CA LEU A 392 -28.55 -3.83 23.36
C LEU A 392 -28.14 -2.44 23.89
N ILE A 393 -28.79 -1.41 23.36
CA ILE A 393 -28.65 -0.02 23.75
C ILE A 393 -29.90 0.45 24.51
N ARG A 394 -29.86 1.63 25.14
CA ARG A 394 -31.06 2.26 25.71
C ARG A 394 -31.50 3.39 24.79
N ARG A 395 -32.67 3.28 24.20
CA ARG A 395 -33.27 4.27 23.29
C ARG A 395 -34.59 4.72 23.90
N ASP A 396 -34.73 6.01 24.15
CA ASP A 396 -35.96 6.63 24.71
C ASP A 396 -36.42 6.00 26.04
N GLY A 397 -35.48 5.63 26.90
CA GLY A 397 -35.75 4.98 28.20
C GLY A 397 -36.03 3.47 28.12
N CYS A 398 -36.09 2.89 26.92
CA CYS A 398 -36.33 1.46 26.70
C CYS A 398 -35.06 0.75 26.23
N ASP A 399 -34.92 -0.53 26.59
CA ASP A 399 -33.87 -1.38 26.00
C ASP A 399 -34.20 -1.65 24.52
N PHE A 400 -33.28 -1.35 23.60
CA PHE A 400 -33.45 -1.53 22.15
C PHE A 400 -32.25 -2.27 21.56
N CYS A 401 -32.48 -3.31 20.75
CA CYS A 401 -31.42 -4.01 20.03
C CYS A 401 -31.28 -3.49 18.60
N THR A 402 -30.08 -3.00 18.26
CA THR A 402 -29.81 -2.50 16.90
C THR A 402 -29.63 -3.61 15.86
N ALA A 403 -29.45 -4.87 16.27
CA ALA A 403 -29.27 -6.00 15.36
C ALA A 403 -30.60 -6.64 14.91
N CYS A 404 -31.56 -6.84 15.83
CA CYS A 404 -32.84 -7.51 15.51
C CYS A 404 -34.09 -6.64 15.70
N GLY A 405 -33.95 -5.43 16.25
CA GLY A 405 -35.09 -4.54 16.52
C GLY A 405 -35.85 -4.84 17.81
N TYR A 406 -35.38 -5.78 18.64
CA TYR A 406 -35.93 -6.05 19.98
C TYR A 406 -36.14 -4.76 20.77
N SER A 407 -37.31 -4.60 21.39
CA SER A 407 -37.63 -3.51 22.31
C SER A 407 -38.11 -4.09 23.64
N GLY A 408 -37.33 -3.87 24.70
CA GLY A 408 -37.53 -4.42 26.03
C GLY A 408 -38.05 -3.40 27.05
N ALA A 409 -37.88 -3.73 28.33
CA ALA A 409 -38.41 -2.95 29.44
C ALA A 409 -38.00 -1.46 29.37
N CYS A 410 -39.00 -0.59 29.51
CA CYS A 410 -38.83 0.86 29.62
C CYS A 410 -38.76 1.25 31.09
N GLY A 411 -37.72 1.99 31.49
CA GLY A 411 -37.50 2.41 32.87
C GLY A 411 -36.56 3.59 32.98
#